data_AF-A0A521WW47-F1
#
_entry.id   AF-A0A521WW47-F1
#
_cell.length_a   1.000
_cell.length_b   1.000
_cell.length_c   1.000
_cell.angle_alpha   90.00
_cell.angle_beta   90.00
_cell.angle_gamma   90.00
#
_symmetry.space_group_name_H-M   'P 1'
#
loop_
_entity.id
_entity.type
_entity.pdbx_description
1 polymer ?
#
loop_
_entity_poly.entity_id
_entity_poly.type
_entity_poly.pdbx_seq_one_letter_code
_entity_poly.pdbx_strand_id
1 'polypeptide(L)'
;MSPSIQTEALPTQASAVSWGSIIAGATAAAALALILTMLGTGLGLSSVSPWAYTGISAGAFGISAILWLTITQLIASGVGGYLAGRLRTKWIATDADEVYFRDTAHGFLAWAVSALMTAALLTSMIGTIVSGGIQAGGAAAAATAGGAAAAGAELAKYNTNNEPVRYFMDSLFRTDVSAAPTSTIGESASMPETAQQQNPADTASEVTRIFMNSLRTGPLPPEDVRYVGQVVAQRTGLPQPEAEKRVVDTYGQVQGKLHEAETAAKEATDKTRKTSVYASLWFFISLLIGAFTASYAATYGGQQRDL
;
A
#
# COMPACT_ATOMS: atom_id res chain seq x y z
N MET A 1 9.46 53.52 64.11
CA MET A 1 8.32 52.72 63.63
C MET A 1 8.41 52.74 62.12
N SER A 2 9.10 51.77 61.54
CA SER A 2 9.36 51.73 60.09
C SER A 2 8.20 51.02 59.39
N PRO A 3 7.64 51.57 58.30
CA PRO A 3 6.57 50.91 57.57
C PRO A 3 7.13 49.66 56.90
N SER A 4 6.59 48.49 57.27
CA SER A 4 6.79 47.24 56.55
C SER A 4 6.09 47.36 55.19
N ILE A 5 6.89 47.52 54.14
CA ILE A 5 6.43 47.36 52.76
C ILE A 5 6.00 45.90 52.63
N GLN A 6 4.69 45.63 52.65
CA GLN A 6 4.16 44.36 52.17
C GLN A 6 4.38 44.33 50.66
N THR A 7 5.39 43.60 50.23
CA THR A 7 5.52 43.22 48.83
C THR A 7 4.37 42.27 48.53
N GLU A 8 3.26 42.81 48.02
CA GLU A 8 2.17 42.02 47.47
C GLU A 8 2.77 41.17 46.35
N ALA A 9 3.04 39.90 46.64
CA ALA A 9 3.50 38.96 45.64
C ALA A 9 2.38 38.85 44.61
N LEU A 10 2.56 39.45 43.43
CA LEU A 10 1.62 39.32 42.32
C LEU A 10 1.32 37.83 42.14
N PRO A 11 0.04 37.41 42.10
CA PRO A 11 -0.30 36.01 41.92
C PRO A 11 0.43 35.51 40.69
N THR A 12 1.25 34.46 40.84
CA THR A 12 1.92 33.81 39.72
C THR A 12 0.85 33.45 38.71
N GLN A 13 0.86 34.11 37.55
CA GLN A 13 -0.12 33.84 36.49
C GLN A 13 0.02 32.38 36.09
N ALA A 14 -0.95 31.56 36.52
CA ALA A 14 -0.99 30.16 36.12
C ALA A 14 -1.15 30.11 34.60
N SER A 15 -0.27 29.35 33.93
CA SER A 15 -0.31 29.19 32.47
C SER A 15 -1.72 28.85 32.00
N ALA A 16 -2.17 29.50 30.93
CA ALA A 16 -3.43 29.18 30.25
C ALA A 16 -3.39 27.78 29.62
N VAL A 17 -2.19 27.23 29.38
CA VAL A 17 -1.98 25.91 28.77
C VAL A 17 -1.24 24.99 29.73
N SER A 18 -1.89 23.88 30.09
CA SER A 18 -1.34 22.80 30.90
C SER A 18 -0.81 21.68 30.00
N TRP A 19 0.44 21.80 29.56
CA TRP A 19 1.07 20.80 28.69
C TRP A 19 1.12 19.40 29.29
N GLY A 20 1.29 19.29 30.61
CA GLY A 20 1.27 17.99 31.30
C GLY A 20 -0.06 17.25 31.12
N SER A 21 -1.19 17.97 31.19
CA SER A 21 -2.51 17.34 31.00
C SER A 21 -2.79 17.02 29.54
N ILE A 22 -2.35 17.88 28.61
CA ILE A 22 -2.43 17.64 27.18
C ILE A 22 -1.66 16.37 26.80
N ILE A 23 -0.41 16.22 27.26
CA ILE A 23 0.43 15.05 26.96
C ILE A 23 -0.16 13.78 27.58
N ALA A 24 -0.66 13.86 28.83
CA ALA A 24 -1.32 12.72 29.47
C ALA A 24 -2.56 12.27 28.69
N GLY A 25 -3.42 13.20 28.30
CA GLY A 25 -4.60 12.93 27.47
C GLY A 25 -4.24 12.37 26.10
N ALA A 26 -3.24 12.95 25.43
CA ALA A 26 -2.74 12.49 24.14
C ALA A 26 -2.19 11.06 24.21
N THR A 27 -1.42 10.75 25.25
CA THR A 27 -0.85 9.42 25.48
C THR A 27 -1.94 8.37 25.70
N ALA A 28 -2.96 8.70 26.50
CA ALA A 28 -4.11 7.83 26.71
C ALA A 28 -4.91 7.59 25.41
N ALA A 29 -5.15 8.66 24.64
CA ALA A 29 -5.79 8.56 23.33
C ALA A 29 -4.99 7.65 22.38
N ALA A 30 -3.68 7.86 22.27
CA ALA A 30 -2.81 7.08 21.41
C ALA A 30 -2.80 5.58 21.81
N ALA A 31 -2.69 5.29 23.11
CA ALA A 31 -2.71 3.91 23.62
C ALA A 31 -4.06 3.20 23.31
N LEU A 32 -5.19 3.88 23.56
CA LEU A 32 -6.52 3.33 23.26
C LEU A 32 -6.74 3.17 21.76
N ALA A 33 -6.32 4.13 20.94
CA ALA A 33 -6.41 4.04 19.49
C ALA A 33 -5.62 2.83 18.97
N LEU A 34 -4.43 2.57 19.51
CA LEU A 34 -3.63 1.40 19.14
C LEU A 34 -4.33 0.08 19.50
N ILE A 35 -4.85 -0.05 20.72
CA ILE A 35 -5.57 -1.25 21.18
C ILE A 35 -6.79 -1.52 20.30
N LEU A 36 -7.61 -0.50 20.05
CA LEU A 36 -8.82 -0.62 19.23
C LEU A 36 -8.50 -0.89 17.75
N THR A 37 -7.40 -0.34 17.24
CA THR A 37 -6.92 -0.64 15.89
C THR A 37 -6.50 -2.10 15.79
N MET A 38 -5.70 -2.61 16.73
CA MET A 38 -5.31 -4.02 16.76
C MET A 38 -6.52 -4.96 16.82
N LEU A 39 -7.50 -4.63 17.66
CA LEU A 39 -8.76 -5.39 17.74
C LEU A 39 -9.52 -5.37 16.41
N GLY A 40 -9.69 -4.19 15.80
CA GLY A 40 -10.36 -4.03 14.51
C GLY A 40 -9.68 -4.79 13.38
N THR A 41 -8.34 -4.78 13.34
CA THR A 41 -7.58 -5.57 12.38
C THR A 41 -7.82 -7.07 12.58
N GLY A 42 -7.81 -7.56 13.82
CA GLY A 42 -8.11 -8.97 14.12
C GLY A 42 -9.53 -9.38 13.68
N LEU A 43 -10.53 -8.56 13.98
CA LEU A 43 -11.92 -8.78 13.56
C LEU A 43 -12.10 -8.68 12.03
N GLY A 44 -11.37 -7.76 11.38
CA GLY A 44 -11.39 -7.61 9.93
C GLY A 44 -10.82 -8.85 9.24
N LEU A 45 -9.65 -9.32 9.68
CA LEU A 45 -9.00 -10.50 9.10
C LEU A 45 -9.84 -11.78 9.28
N SER A 46 -10.57 -11.92 10.38
CA SER A 46 -11.47 -13.08 10.57
C SER A 46 -12.71 -13.07 9.69
N SER A 47 -13.07 -11.91 9.12
CA SER A 47 -14.24 -11.76 8.23
C SER A 47 -13.96 -12.03 6.75
N VAL A 48 -12.68 -12.03 6.36
CA VAL A 48 -12.24 -12.24 4.98
C VAL A 48 -11.86 -13.71 4.79
N SER A 49 -12.43 -14.35 3.77
CA SER A 49 -12.07 -15.73 3.41
C SER A 49 -11.10 -15.77 2.23
N PRO A 50 -10.09 -16.67 2.25
CA PRO A 50 -9.22 -16.91 1.11
C PRO A 50 -9.89 -17.76 0.00
N TRP A 51 -11.07 -18.36 0.25
CA TRP A 51 -11.78 -19.19 -0.72
C TRP A 51 -12.84 -18.42 -1.49
N ALA A 52 -12.91 -18.65 -2.81
CA ALA A 52 -13.90 -18.02 -3.68
C ALA A 52 -15.35 -18.27 -3.17
N TYR A 53 -16.18 -17.23 -3.22
CA TYR A 53 -17.60 -17.24 -2.82
C TYR A 53 -17.89 -17.44 -1.33
N THR A 54 -16.89 -17.27 -0.47
CA THR A 54 -17.07 -17.28 1.00
C THR A 54 -16.51 -15.99 1.61
N GLY A 55 -17.06 -15.57 2.76
CA GLY A 55 -16.67 -14.31 3.42
C GLY A 55 -17.50 -13.09 3.02
N ILE A 56 -17.21 -11.95 3.64
CA ILE A 56 -17.96 -10.71 3.38
C ILE A 56 -17.56 -10.05 2.06
N SER A 57 -18.48 -9.33 1.43
CA SER A 57 -18.16 -8.60 0.19
C SER A 57 -17.16 -7.47 0.44
N ALA A 58 -16.38 -7.11 -0.58
CA ALA A 58 -15.39 -6.01 -0.48
C ALA A 58 -16.04 -4.67 -0.07
N GLY A 59 -17.26 -4.40 -0.54
CA GLY A 59 -18.02 -3.21 -0.16
C GLY A 59 -18.44 -3.23 1.31
N ALA A 60 -18.96 -4.37 1.80
CA ALA A 60 -19.33 -4.53 3.20
C ALA A 60 -18.10 -4.44 4.13
N PHE A 61 -16.97 -5.03 3.74
CA PHE A 61 -15.71 -4.91 4.47
C PHE A 61 -15.27 -3.45 4.58
N GLY A 62 -15.31 -2.69 3.48
CA GLY A 62 -14.94 -1.27 3.45
C GLY A 62 -15.80 -0.41 4.38
N ILE A 63 -17.13 -0.62 4.38
CA ILE A 63 -18.07 0.08 5.26
C ILE A 63 -17.79 -0.26 6.73
N SER A 64 -17.62 -1.54 7.05
CA SER A 64 -17.30 -2.00 8.41
C SER A 64 -15.99 -1.39 8.91
N ALA A 65 -14.97 -1.28 8.05
CA ALA A 65 -13.70 -0.65 8.40
C ALA A 65 -13.86 0.86 8.71
N ILE A 66 -14.65 1.60 7.91
CA ILE A 66 -14.93 3.02 8.15
C ILE A 66 -15.68 3.22 9.47
N LEU A 67 -16.70 2.40 9.72
CA LEU A 67 -17.45 2.44 10.98
C LEU A 67 -16.54 2.16 12.18
N TRP A 68 -15.70 1.13 12.08
CA TRP A 68 -14.77 0.78 13.14
C TRP A 68 -13.75 1.88 13.43
N LEU A 69 -13.15 2.47 12.39
CA LEU A 69 -12.22 3.59 12.54
C LEU A 69 -12.89 4.82 13.16
N THR A 70 -14.15 5.09 12.81
CA THR A 70 -14.92 6.18 13.39
C THR A 70 -15.21 5.93 14.88
N ILE A 71 -15.62 4.72 15.24
CA ILE A 71 -15.82 4.32 16.65
C ILE A 71 -14.52 4.43 17.44
N THR A 72 -13.41 4.00 16.84
CA THR A 72 -12.08 4.11 17.43
C THR A 72 -11.73 5.57 17.73
N GLN A 73 -11.99 6.48 16.78
CA GLN A 73 -11.74 7.91 16.99
C GLN A 73 -12.63 8.52 18.07
N LEU A 74 -13.91 8.15 18.12
CA LEU A 74 -14.83 8.61 19.16
C LEU A 74 -14.34 8.21 20.56
N ILE A 75 -14.03 6.93 20.76
CA ILE A 75 -13.64 6.39 22.06
C ILE A 75 -12.28 6.94 22.49
N ALA A 76 -11.27 6.84 21.62
CA ALA A 76 -9.91 7.25 21.96
C ALA A 76 -9.82 8.77 22.19
N SER A 77 -10.41 9.56 21.30
CA SER A 77 -10.40 11.02 21.42
C SER A 77 -11.25 11.50 22.60
N GLY A 78 -12.39 10.87 22.85
CA GLY A 78 -13.24 11.18 24.01
C GLY A 78 -12.52 10.95 25.33
N VAL A 79 -11.87 9.79 25.51
CA VAL A 79 -11.11 9.50 26.74
C VAL A 79 -9.91 10.43 26.88
N GLY A 80 -9.14 10.64 25.82
CA GLY A 80 -7.98 11.53 25.87
C GLY A 80 -8.34 12.99 26.15
N GLY A 81 -9.40 13.50 25.51
CA GLY A 81 -9.93 14.83 25.76
C GLY A 81 -10.44 14.99 27.20
N TYR A 82 -11.23 14.03 27.69
CA TYR A 82 -11.70 14.01 29.07
C TYR A 82 -10.53 14.08 30.07
N LEU A 83 -9.49 13.28 29.88
CA LEU A 83 -8.31 13.29 30.75
C LEU A 83 -7.56 14.62 30.66
N ALA A 84 -7.42 15.21 29.46
CA ALA A 84 -6.76 16.50 29.29
C ALA A 84 -7.47 17.63 30.05
N GLY A 85 -8.81 17.64 30.03
CA GLY A 85 -9.62 18.58 30.82
C GLY A 85 -9.60 18.27 32.33
N ARG A 86 -9.68 16.99 32.70
CA ARG A 86 -9.71 16.55 34.11
C ARG A 86 -8.38 16.75 34.83
N LEU A 87 -7.25 16.77 34.10
CA LEU A 87 -5.91 16.87 34.67
C LEU A 87 -5.28 18.28 34.55
N ARG A 88 -5.94 19.26 33.91
CA ARG A 88 -5.41 20.65 33.85
C ARG A 88 -5.34 21.29 35.24
N THR A 89 -4.81 22.50 35.39
CA THR A 89 -4.73 23.26 36.67
C THR A 89 -5.93 24.19 36.86
N LYS A 90 -6.45 24.36 38.09
CA LYS A 90 -7.68 25.14 38.36
C LYS A 90 -7.37 26.63 38.24
N TRP A 91 -8.17 27.35 37.45
CA TRP A 91 -8.03 28.80 37.28
C TRP A 91 -9.10 29.49 38.13
N ILE A 92 -8.67 30.10 39.24
CA ILE A 92 -9.57 30.62 40.28
C ILE A 92 -10.00 32.08 39.98
N ALA A 93 -9.21 32.81 39.20
CA ALA A 93 -9.43 34.22 38.84
C ALA A 93 -9.68 34.39 37.33
N THR A 94 -10.43 33.49 36.72
CA THR A 94 -10.70 33.49 35.28
C THR A 94 -12.19 33.29 35.02
N ASP A 95 -12.74 34.07 34.10
CA ASP A 95 -14.15 34.02 33.74
C ASP A 95 -14.53 32.65 33.14
N ALA A 96 -15.78 32.25 33.35
CA ALA A 96 -16.28 30.93 32.94
C ALA A 96 -16.15 30.67 31.43
N ASP A 97 -16.38 31.69 30.59
CA ASP A 97 -16.27 31.58 29.14
C ASP A 97 -14.83 31.30 28.68
N GLU A 98 -13.86 31.93 29.34
CA GLU A 98 -12.44 31.71 29.08
C GLU A 98 -11.98 30.33 29.56
N VAL A 99 -12.51 29.85 30.70
CA VAL A 99 -12.29 28.47 31.16
C VAL A 99 -12.84 27.45 30.16
N TYR A 100 -14.04 27.70 29.62
CA TYR A 100 -14.66 26.86 28.60
C TYR A 100 -13.81 26.80 27.32
N PHE A 101 -13.35 27.96 26.81
CA PHE A 101 -12.44 28.01 25.66
C PHE A 101 -11.15 27.23 25.92
N ARG A 102 -10.51 27.44 27.07
CA ARG A 102 -9.29 26.71 27.44
C ARG A 102 -9.53 25.21 27.50
N ASP A 103 -10.63 24.75 28.06
CA ASP A 103 -10.96 23.33 28.11
C ASP A 103 -11.11 22.72 26.72
N THR A 104 -11.85 23.37 25.83
CA THR A 104 -11.94 22.91 24.42
C THR A 104 -10.57 22.83 23.76
N ALA A 105 -9.72 23.83 23.99
CA ALA A 105 -8.37 23.87 23.44
C ALA A 105 -7.48 22.74 23.98
N HIS A 106 -7.59 22.37 25.27
CA HIS A 106 -6.83 21.24 25.83
C HIS A 106 -7.25 19.90 25.20
N GLY A 107 -8.55 19.70 24.97
CA GLY A 107 -9.05 18.53 24.27
C GLY A 107 -8.54 18.46 22.82
N PHE A 108 -8.67 19.57 22.09
CA PHE A 108 -8.17 19.68 20.71
C PHE A 108 -6.66 19.43 20.62
N LEU A 109 -5.87 20.04 21.52
CA LEU A 109 -4.41 19.85 21.55
C LEU A 109 -4.03 18.41 21.92
N ALA A 110 -4.75 17.77 22.84
CA ALA A 110 -4.51 16.37 23.18
C ALA A 110 -4.78 15.44 21.97
N TRP A 111 -5.85 15.69 21.22
CA TRP A 111 -6.11 15.00 19.97
C TRP A 111 -5.01 15.25 18.93
N ALA A 112 -4.59 16.50 18.74
CA ALA A 112 -3.57 16.87 17.76
C ALA A 112 -2.21 16.21 18.07
N VAL A 113 -1.78 16.25 19.33
CA VAL A 113 -0.54 15.59 19.77
C VAL A 113 -0.62 14.08 19.57
N SER A 114 -1.75 13.45 19.92
CA SER A 114 -1.96 12.02 19.69
C SER A 114 -1.87 11.67 18.20
N ALA A 115 -2.55 12.42 17.33
CA ALA A 115 -2.54 12.21 15.89
C ALA A 115 -1.12 12.37 15.30
N LEU A 116 -0.36 13.38 15.73
CA LEU A 116 1.03 13.58 15.33
C LEU A 116 1.94 12.46 15.82
N MET A 117 1.76 11.97 17.06
CA MET A 117 2.49 10.81 17.58
C MET A 117 2.22 9.57 16.72
N THR A 118 0.96 9.29 16.40
CA THR A 118 0.60 8.17 15.51
C THR A 118 1.23 8.34 14.12
N ALA A 119 1.17 9.54 13.53
CA ALA A 119 1.78 9.81 12.22
C ALA A 119 3.31 9.62 12.23
N ALA A 120 3.99 10.06 13.29
CA ALA A 120 5.43 9.88 13.45
C ALA A 120 5.82 8.39 13.60
N LEU A 121 5.05 7.62 14.38
CA LEU A 121 5.25 6.18 14.52
C LEU A 121 5.04 5.45 13.19
N LEU A 122 3.98 5.77 12.45
CA LEU A 122 3.72 5.19 11.13
C LEU A 122 4.83 5.51 10.12
N THR A 123 5.30 6.76 10.09
CA THR A 123 6.41 7.19 9.21
C THR A 123 7.69 6.42 9.52
N SER A 124 7.97 6.20 10.81
CA SER A 124 9.15 5.45 11.26
C SER A 124 9.10 3.97 10.87
N MET A 125 7.91 3.36 10.85
CA MET A 125 7.72 1.97 10.43
C MET A 125 7.88 1.76 8.92
N ILE A 126 7.51 2.75 8.09
CA ILE A 126 7.64 2.65 6.62
C ILE A 126 9.12 2.70 6.20
N GLY A 127 9.95 3.49 6.89
CA GLY A 127 11.37 3.62 6.60
C GLY A 127 12.18 2.31 6.70
N THR A 128 11.76 1.38 7.58
CA THR A 128 12.45 0.10 7.80
C THR A 128 12.05 -0.98 6.77
N ILE A 129 10.87 -0.86 6.15
CA ILE A 129 10.39 -1.78 5.11
C ILE A 129 11.08 -1.51 3.77
N VAL A 130 11.34 -0.24 3.45
CA VAL A 130 12.02 0.17 2.21
C VAL A 130 13.52 -0.19 2.23
N SER A 131 14.13 -0.36 3.40
CA SER A 131 15.56 -0.72 3.55
C SER A 131 15.85 -2.22 3.55
N GLY A 132 14.91 -3.08 3.13
CA GLY A 132 15.18 -4.51 2.84
C GLY A 132 15.05 -5.48 4.01
N GLY A 133 14.44 -5.09 5.14
CA GLY A 133 14.12 -6.01 6.23
C GLY A 133 12.83 -6.79 5.95
N ILE A 134 12.92 -8.00 5.39
CA ILE A 134 11.80 -8.95 5.42
C ILE A 134 11.61 -9.39 6.88
N GLN A 135 10.81 -8.65 7.64
CA GLN A 135 10.14 -9.18 8.82
C GLN A 135 8.69 -9.43 8.47
N ALA A 136 8.23 -10.63 8.78
CA ALA A 136 6.85 -11.11 8.61
C ALA A 136 5.77 -10.26 9.33
N GLY A 137 6.14 -9.12 9.95
CA GLY A 137 5.25 -8.10 10.53
C GLY A 137 4.90 -6.93 9.59
N GLY A 138 5.49 -6.82 8.39
CA GLY A 138 5.26 -5.69 7.47
C GLY A 138 3.83 -5.55 6.95
N ALA A 139 3.06 -6.65 6.92
CA ALA A 139 1.65 -6.64 6.50
C ALA A 139 0.74 -5.92 7.52
N ALA A 140 1.09 -5.95 8.81
CA ALA A 140 0.32 -5.27 9.85
C ALA A 140 0.54 -3.73 9.82
N ALA A 141 1.75 -3.28 9.48
CA ALA A 141 2.07 -1.86 9.32
C ALA A 141 1.46 -1.25 8.04
N ALA A 142 1.33 -2.02 6.96
CA ALA A 142 0.62 -1.59 5.76
C ALA A 142 -0.90 -1.46 5.98
N ALA A 143 -1.46 -2.18 6.96
CA ALA A 143 -2.87 -2.10 7.34
C ALA A 143 -3.18 -0.87 8.21
N THR A 144 -2.22 -0.38 9.00
CA THR A 144 -2.39 0.79 9.88
C THR A 144 -2.19 2.13 9.16
N ALA A 145 -1.53 2.16 7.99
CA ALA A 145 -1.27 3.37 7.20
C ALA A 145 -2.45 3.83 6.31
N GLY A 146 -3.63 3.21 6.43
CA GLY A 146 -4.72 3.38 5.47
C GLY A 146 -4.43 2.61 4.18
N GLY A 147 -5.48 2.04 3.57
CA GLY A 147 -5.39 1.02 2.50
C GLY A 147 -4.56 1.37 1.25
N ALA A 148 -4.04 2.59 1.13
CA ALA A 148 -3.11 3.01 0.08
C ALA A 148 -1.74 2.31 0.17
N ALA A 149 -1.21 2.03 1.37
CA ALA A 149 0.11 1.40 1.52
C ALA A 149 0.09 -0.10 1.15
N ALA A 150 -1.00 -0.82 1.51
CA ALA A 150 -1.19 -2.21 1.15
C ALA A 150 -1.37 -2.42 -0.37
N ALA A 151 -2.00 -1.46 -1.06
CA ALA A 151 -2.15 -1.49 -2.52
C ALA A 151 -0.82 -1.31 -3.27
N GLY A 152 0.10 -0.49 -2.73
CA GLY A 152 1.44 -0.30 -3.31
C GLY A 152 2.33 -1.56 -3.24
N ALA A 153 2.16 -2.38 -2.20
CA ALA A 153 2.93 -3.62 -2.02
C ALA A 153 2.51 -4.74 -2.99
N GLU A 154 1.23 -4.82 -3.37
CA GLU A 154 0.75 -5.76 -4.39
C GLU A 154 1.13 -5.33 -5.81
N LEU A 155 1.11 -4.01 -6.10
CA LEU A 155 1.55 -3.49 -7.40
C LEU A 155 3.06 -3.71 -7.64
N ALA A 156 3.88 -3.69 -6.57
CA ALA A 156 5.31 -3.98 -6.63
C ALA A 156 5.62 -5.46 -6.99
N LYS A 157 4.72 -6.40 -6.65
CA LYS A 157 4.87 -7.82 -7.02
C LYS A 157 4.60 -8.06 -8.51
N TYR A 158 3.68 -7.29 -9.11
CA TYR A 158 3.31 -7.45 -10.51
C TYR A 158 4.37 -6.92 -11.49
N ASN A 159 5.16 -5.92 -11.08
CA ASN A 159 6.08 -5.20 -11.98
C ASN A 159 7.47 -5.84 -12.11
N THR A 160 7.83 -6.82 -11.28
CA THR A 160 9.24 -7.21 -11.13
C THR A 160 9.68 -8.34 -12.08
N ASN A 161 8.76 -9.14 -12.65
CA ASN A 161 9.15 -10.37 -13.33
C ASN A 161 8.55 -10.49 -14.74
N ASN A 162 9.37 -10.20 -15.76
CA ASN A 162 9.19 -10.49 -17.20
C ASN A 162 9.02 -12.01 -17.52
N GLU A 163 8.55 -12.81 -16.57
CA GLU A 163 8.33 -14.25 -16.67
C GLU A 163 7.39 -14.67 -17.81
N PRO A 164 6.27 -13.98 -18.08
CA PRO A 164 5.37 -14.39 -19.16
C PRO A 164 6.05 -14.38 -20.54
N VAL A 165 6.82 -13.32 -20.84
CA VAL A 165 7.51 -13.16 -22.13
C VAL A 165 8.57 -14.23 -22.34
N ARG A 166 9.30 -14.59 -21.27
CA ARG A 166 10.33 -15.64 -21.32
C ARG A 166 9.75 -17.02 -21.62
N TYR A 167 8.60 -17.33 -21.03
CA TYR A 167 7.89 -18.59 -21.29
C TYR A 167 7.44 -18.72 -22.75
N PHE A 168 6.84 -17.66 -23.33
CA PHE A 168 6.42 -17.69 -24.73
C PHE A 168 7.61 -17.77 -25.69
N MET A 169 8.73 -17.15 -25.35
CA MET A 169 9.94 -17.20 -26.15
C MET A 169 10.59 -18.59 -26.12
N ASP A 170 10.54 -19.29 -24.99
CA ASP A 170 10.96 -20.70 -24.89
C ASP A 170 10.03 -21.62 -25.72
N SER A 171 8.73 -21.30 -25.78
CA SER A 171 7.77 -22.05 -26.60
C SER A 171 8.04 -21.97 -28.11
N LEU A 172 8.64 -20.88 -28.62
CA LEU A 172 9.02 -20.73 -30.03
C LEU A 172 10.08 -21.75 -30.47
N PHE A 173 10.99 -22.10 -29.56
CA PHE A 173 12.12 -22.98 -29.83
C PHE A 173 11.91 -24.41 -29.35
N ARG A 174 10.80 -24.69 -28.67
CA ARG A 174 10.46 -26.04 -28.21
C ARG A 174 10.09 -26.92 -29.41
N THR A 175 10.82 -28.01 -29.58
CA THR A 175 10.51 -29.05 -30.58
C THR A 175 9.22 -29.76 -30.19
N ASP A 176 8.29 -29.92 -31.13
CA ASP A 176 7.12 -30.76 -30.91
C ASP A 176 7.53 -32.23 -30.94
N VAL A 177 7.28 -32.94 -29.83
CA VAL A 177 7.56 -34.38 -29.72
C VAL A 177 6.71 -35.21 -30.72
N SER A 178 5.69 -34.60 -31.33
CA SER A 178 4.84 -35.21 -32.36
C SER A 178 5.39 -35.11 -33.79
N ALA A 179 6.47 -34.37 -34.01
CA ALA A 179 7.08 -34.17 -35.33
C ALA A 179 8.48 -34.79 -35.41
N ALA A 180 8.75 -35.89 -34.70
CA ALA A 180 9.97 -36.66 -34.90
C ALA A 180 9.89 -37.41 -36.25
N PRO A 181 10.74 -37.10 -37.25
CA PRO A 181 10.94 -38.02 -38.35
C PRO A 181 11.77 -39.19 -37.80
N THR A 182 11.32 -40.41 -38.06
CA THR A 182 12.08 -41.63 -37.91
C THR A 182 13.38 -41.51 -38.70
N SER A 183 14.47 -41.12 -38.04
CA SER A 183 15.79 -41.10 -38.65
C SER A 183 16.38 -42.49 -38.53
N THR A 184 16.32 -43.22 -39.64
CA THR A 184 17.09 -44.42 -39.91
C THR A 184 18.57 -44.19 -39.57
N ILE A 185 19.12 -45.08 -38.76
CA ILE A 185 20.55 -45.16 -38.45
C ILE A 185 21.29 -45.44 -39.76
N GLY A 186 22.13 -44.49 -40.19
CA GLY A 186 22.88 -44.58 -41.44
C GLY A 186 24.11 -43.66 -41.44
N GLU A 187 25.20 -44.23 -40.94
CA GLU A 187 26.60 -44.05 -41.33
C GLU A 187 27.30 -42.68 -41.28
N SER A 188 28.48 -42.72 -40.64
CA SER A 188 29.45 -41.65 -40.42
C SER A 188 30.02 -41.03 -41.70
N ALA A 189 30.18 -39.70 -41.70
CA ALA A 189 31.24 -39.04 -42.45
C ALA A 189 31.64 -37.71 -41.79
N SER A 190 32.92 -37.60 -41.43
CA SER A 190 33.62 -36.41 -40.96
C SER A 190 33.96 -35.47 -42.12
N MET A 191 33.89 -34.14 -41.90
CA MET A 191 34.63 -33.00 -42.53
C MET A 191 33.82 -31.67 -42.36
N PRO A 192 34.40 -30.47 -42.58
CA PRO A 192 35.34 -29.74 -41.74
C PRO A 192 34.76 -28.44 -41.13
N GLU A 193 35.35 -28.01 -40.03
CA GLU A 193 34.99 -26.87 -39.19
C GLU A 193 35.37 -25.52 -39.83
N THR A 194 34.48 -24.91 -40.60
CA THR A 194 34.51 -23.46 -40.93
C THR A 194 33.10 -22.91 -41.07
N ALA A 195 32.43 -22.67 -39.95
CA ALA A 195 31.33 -21.73 -39.87
C ALA A 195 31.46 -21.02 -38.53
N GLN A 196 31.53 -19.69 -38.53
CA GLN A 196 31.33 -18.90 -37.31
C GLN A 196 30.10 -19.45 -36.59
N GLN A 197 30.34 -20.16 -35.50
CA GLN A 197 29.30 -20.76 -34.70
C GLN A 197 28.64 -19.60 -33.95
N GLN A 198 27.71 -18.92 -34.62
CA GLN A 198 26.81 -17.96 -33.98
C GLN A 198 26.21 -18.70 -32.80
N ASN A 199 26.60 -18.24 -31.61
CA ASN A 199 26.29 -18.94 -30.39
C ASN A 199 24.75 -18.97 -30.29
N PRO A 200 24.11 -20.13 -30.05
CA PRO A 200 22.65 -20.20 -30.00
C PRO A 200 22.01 -19.24 -28.98
N ALA A 201 22.79 -18.76 -28.00
CA ALA A 201 22.42 -17.68 -27.08
C ALA A 201 22.30 -16.31 -27.77
N ASP A 202 23.17 -15.97 -28.72
CA ASP A 202 23.18 -14.68 -29.41
C ASP A 202 21.96 -14.55 -30.34
N THR A 203 21.63 -15.61 -31.09
CA THR A 203 20.42 -15.63 -31.94
C THR A 203 19.13 -15.50 -31.13
N ALA A 204 19.06 -16.14 -29.95
CA ALA A 204 17.90 -16.02 -29.07
C ALA A 204 17.74 -14.57 -28.54
N SER A 205 18.85 -13.90 -28.24
CA SER A 205 18.86 -12.51 -27.82
C SER A 205 18.41 -11.54 -28.92
N GLU A 206 18.77 -11.83 -30.18
CA GLU A 206 18.34 -11.04 -31.34
C GLU A 206 16.84 -11.16 -31.60
N VAL A 207 16.31 -12.39 -31.57
CA VAL A 207 14.87 -12.65 -31.68
C VAL A 207 14.09 -11.96 -30.55
N THR A 208 14.63 -12.00 -29.32
CA THR A 208 14.05 -11.27 -28.17
C THR A 208 13.93 -9.78 -28.46
N ARG A 209 14.99 -9.17 -29.00
CA ARG A 209 15.04 -7.73 -29.28
C ARG A 209 14.06 -7.34 -30.39
N ILE A 210 13.94 -8.16 -31.43
CA ILE A 210 12.98 -7.97 -32.54
C ILE A 210 11.54 -8.00 -32.00
N PHE A 211 11.21 -8.99 -31.18
CA PHE A 211 9.90 -9.08 -30.53
C PHE A 211 9.63 -7.87 -29.62
N MET A 212 10.59 -7.48 -28.78
CA MET A 212 10.45 -6.33 -27.87
C MET A 212 10.29 -5.00 -28.61
N ASN A 213 10.96 -4.82 -29.76
CA ASN A 213 10.77 -3.65 -30.60
C ASN A 213 9.37 -3.66 -31.24
N SER A 214 8.98 -4.79 -31.82
CA SER A 214 7.67 -4.94 -32.48
C SER A 214 6.51 -4.76 -31.51
N LEU A 215 6.62 -5.23 -30.27
CA LEU A 215 5.60 -5.05 -29.23
C LEU A 215 5.30 -3.58 -28.92
N ARG A 216 6.25 -2.66 -29.19
CA ARG A 216 6.05 -1.22 -29.06
C ARG A 216 5.47 -0.57 -30.31
N THR A 217 5.77 -1.14 -31.49
CA THR A 217 5.43 -0.54 -32.79
C THR A 217 4.18 -1.15 -33.45
N GLY A 218 3.69 -2.29 -32.97
CA GLY A 218 2.45 -2.93 -33.44
C GLY A 218 2.67 -4.31 -34.05
N PRO A 219 2.28 -4.58 -35.31
CA PRO A 219 2.49 -5.89 -35.94
C PRO A 219 3.97 -6.15 -36.24
N LEU A 220 4.38 -7.42 -36.19
CA LEU A 220 5.71 -7.86 -36.63
C LEU A 220 5.93 -7.51 -38.12
N PRO A 221 7.03 -6.85 -38.48
CA PRO A 221 7.37 -6.61 -39.87
C PRO A 221 7.51 -7.91 -40.67
N PRO A 222 7.09 -7.96 -41.95
CA PRO A 222 7.18 -9.17 -42.77
C PRO A 222 8.62 -9.72 -42.90
N GLU A 223 9.63 -8.84 -42.90
CA GLU A 223 11.05 -9.20 -42.90
C GLU A 223 11.46 -9.95 -41.62
N ASP A 224 10.97 -9.50 -40.47
CA ASP A 224 11.27 -10.09 -39.17
C ASP A 224 10.56 -11.45 -39.02
N VAL A 225 9.33 -11.58 -39.53
CA VAL A 225 8.61 -12.87 -39.57
C VAL A 225 9.40 -13.91 -40.36
N ARG A 226 9.93 -13.54 -41.53
CA ARG A 226 10.72 -14.44 -42.37
C ARG A 226 12.04 -14.84 -41.70
N TYR A 227 12.76 -13.87 -41.13
CA TYR A 227 14.02 -14.11 -40.44
C TYR A 227 13.82 -15.03 -39.22
N VAL A 228 12.88 -14.70 -38.32
CA VAL A 228 12.61 -15.53 -37.13
C VAL A 228 12.06 -16.89 -37.55
N GLY A 229 11.23 -16.95 -38.59
CA GLY A 229 10.75 -18.21 -39.18
C GLY A 229 11.87 -19.13 -39.66
N GLN A 230 12.91 -18.59 -40.31
CA GLN A 230 14.10 -19.37 -40.70
C GLN A 230 14.85 -19.93 -39.50
N VAL A 231 15.02 -19.13 -38.44
CA VAL A 231 15.68 -19.56 -37.20
C VAL A 231 14.86 -20.66 -36.50
N VAL A 232 13.54 -20.53 -36.45
CA VAL A 232 12.64 -21.54 -35.88
C VAL A 232 12.68 -22.82 -36.71
N ALA A 233 12.62 -22.73 -38.04
CA ALA A 233 12.70 -23.87 -38.95
C ALA A 233 14.01 -24.65 -38.78
N GLN A 234 15.15 -23.95 -38.68
CA GLN A 234 16.47 -24.56 -38.46
C GLN A 234 16.58 -25.31 -37.12
N ARG A 235 15.90 -24.83 -36.08
CA ARG A 235 15.94 -25.45 -34.74
C ARG A 235 14.91 -26.55 -34.51
N THR A 236 13.76 -26.47 -35.18
CA THR A 236 12.62 -27.37 -34.95
C THR A 236 12.44 -28.41 -36.04
N GLY A 237 13.06 -28.22 -37.21
CA GLY A 237 12.85 -29.05 -38.39
C GLY A 237 11.53 -28.78 -39.13
N LEU A 238 10.78 -27.74 -38.74
CA LEU A 238 9.53 -27.35 -39.38
C LEU A 238 9.75 -26.79 -40.81
N PRO A 239 8.83 -27.05 -41.76
CA PRO A 239 8.80 -26.33 -43.03
C PRO A 239 8.71 -24.82 -42.82
N GLN A 240 9.45 -24.05 -43.62
CA GLN A 240 9.48 -22.58 -43.57
C GLN A 240 8.09 -21.90 -43.41
N PRO A 241 7.05 -22.24 -44.20
CA PRO A 241 5.73 -21.60 -44.05
C PRO A 241 5.03 -21.93 -42.73
N GLU A 242 5.28 -23.11 -42.15
CA GLU A 242 4.73 -23.50 -40.84
C GLU A 242 5.47 -22.82 -39.69
N ALA A 243 6.79 -22.64 -39.81
CA ALA A 243 7.59 -21.90 -38.85
C ALA A 243 7.22 -20.41 -38.81
N GLU A 244 7.02 -19.77 -39.97
CA GLU A 244 6.53 -18.39 -40.06
C GLU A 244 5.14 -18.24 -39.43
N LYS A 245 4.23 -19.18 -39.68
CA LYS A 245 2.91 -19.20 -39.04
C LYS A 245 3.01 -19.30 -37.51
N ARG A 246 3.87 -20.18 -36.99
CA ARG A 246 4.11 -20.31 -35.54
C ARG A 246 4.61 -19.01 -34.91
N VAL A 247 5.48 -18.27 -35.60
CA VAL A 247 5.99 -16.97 -35.13
C VAL A 247 4.86 -15.96 -35.02
N VAL A 248 4.00 -15.85 -36.03
CA VAL A 248 2.86 -14.93 -36.05
C VAL A 248 1.84 -15.31 -34.97
N ASP A 249 1.49 -16.59 -34.84
CA ASP A 249 0.53 -17.07 -33.84
C ASP A 249 1.04 -16.81 -32.41
N THR A 250 2.31 -17.09 -32.15
CA THR A 250 2.93 -16.85 -30.83
C THR A 250 3.02 -15.37 -30.52
N TYR A 251 3.38 -14.53 -31.49
CA TYR A 251 3.39 -13.09 -31.33
C TYR A 251 2.01 -12.53 -31.00
N GLY A 252 0.97 -13.01 -31.70
CA GLY A 252 -0.42 -12.66 -31.41
C GLY A 252 -0.85 -13.03 -29.99
N GLN A 253 -0.43 -14.19 -29.49
CA GLN A 253 -0.69 -14.60 -28.10
C GLN A 253 0.02 -13.70 -27.08
N VAL A 254 1.29 -13.35 -27.32
CA VAL A 254 2.06 -12.44 -26.46
C VAL A 254 1.42 -11.06 -26.43
N GLN A 255 1.04 -10.52 -27.59
CA GLN A 255 0.36 -9.23 -27.69
C GLN A 255 -0.98 -9.24 -26.97
N GLY A 256 -1.78 -10.30 -27.12
CA GLY A 256 -3.05 -10.46 -26.42
C GLY A 256 -2.88 -10.50 -24.90
N LYS A 257 -1.89 -11.25 -24.39
CA LYS A 257 -1.59 -11.34 -22.95
C LYS A 257 -1.06 -10.03 -22.37
N LEU A 258 -0.25 -9.29 -23.12
CA LEU A 258 0.22 -7.96 -22.72
C LEU A 258 -0.92 -6.95 -22.68
N HIS A 259 -1.82 -6.95 -23.66
CA HIS A 259 -3.02 -6.09 -23.62
C HIS A 259 -3.96 -6.43 -22.46
N GLU A 260 -4.15 -7.72 -22.17
CA GLU A 260 -4.91 -8.19 -21.01
C GLU A 260 -4.26 -7.70 -19.70
N ALA A 261 -2.94 -7.86 -19.56
CA ALA A 261 -2.18 -7.38 -18.40
C ALA A 261 -2.19 -5.85 -18.27
N GLU A 262 -2.05 -5.11 -19.37
CA GLU A 262 -2.12 -3.65 -19.38
C GLU A 262 -3.52 -3.17 -18.97
N THR A 263 -4.58 -3.80 -19.50
CA THR A 263 -5.96 -3.49 -19.14
C THR A 263 -6.22 -3.79 -17.66
N ALA A 264 -5.81 -4.96 -17.19
CA ALA A 264 -5.90 -5.34 -15.78
C ALA A 264 -5.11 -4.37 -14.88
N ALA A 265 -3.93 -3.91 -15.30
CA ALA A 265 -3.13 -2.93 -14.58
C ALA A 265 -3.79 -1.55 -14.53
N LYS A 266 -4.38 -1.10 -15.64
CA LYS A 266 -5.18 0.15 -15.72
C LYS A 266 -6.41 0.07 -14.80
N GLU A 267 -7.16 -1.02 -14.87
CA GLU A 267 -8.33 -1.25 -14.02
C GLU A 267 -7.97 -1.33 -12.53
N ALA A 268 -6.88 -2.02 -12.19
CA ALA A 268 -6.37 -2.09 -10.83
C ALA A 268 -5.96 -0.69 -10.33
N THR A 269 -5.30 0.10 -11.17
CA THR A 269 -4.90 1.48 -10.86
C THR A 269 -6.14 2.37 -10.63
N ASP A 270 -7.13 2.31 -11.50
CA ASP A 270 -8.37 3.09 -11.37
C ASP A 270 -9.19 2.70 -10.15
N LYS A 271 -9.30 1.40 -9.87
CA LYS A 271 -9.96 0.88 -8.66
C LYS A 271 -9.25 1.33 -7.40
N THR A 272 -7.92 1.30 -7.43
CA THR A 272 -7.07 1.78 -6.33
C THR A 272 -7.31 3.26 -6.11
N ARG A 273 -7.24 4.08 -7.16
CA ARG A 273 -7.51 5.53 -7.09
C ARG A 273 -8.88 5.84 -6.48
N LYS A 274 -9.96 5.20 -6.96
CA LYS A 274 -11.31 5.42 -6.43
C LYS A 274 -11.42 5.04 -4.96
N THR A 275 -10.86 3.88 -4.60
CA THR A 275 -10.83 3.40 -3.21
C THR A 275 -10.02 4.34 -2.31
N SER A 276 -8.86 4.80 -2.76
CA SER A 276 -8.00 5.75 -2.03
C SER A 276 -8.69 7.08 -1.80
N VAL A 277 -9.38 7.64 -2.80
CA VAL A 277 -10.15 8.89 -2.64
C VAL A 277 -11.24 8.71 -1.59
N TYR A 278 -12.05 7.65 -1.71
CA TYR A 278 -13.13 7.38 -0.75
C TYR A 278 -12.60 7.16 0.67
N ALA A 279 -11.54 6.35 0.82
CA ALA A 279 -10.90 6.11 2.10
C ALA A 279 -10.32 7.39 2.72
N SER A 280 -9.67 8.25 1.91
CA SER A 280 -9.10 9.52 2.39
C SER A 280 -10.17 10.49 2.89
N LEU A 281 -11.32 10.55 2.20
CA LEU A 281 -12.44 11.39 2.61
C LEU A 281 -13.03 10.92 3.94
N TRP A 282 -13.26 9.61 4.08
CA TRP A 282 -13.80 9.07 5.32
C TRP A 282 -12.83 9.18 6.48
N PHE A 283 -11.55 8.93 6.23
CA PHE A 283 -10.51 9.14 7.23
C PHE A 283 -10.47 10.60 7.72
N PHE A 284 -10.54 11.56 6.79
CA PHE A 284 -10.65 12.98 7.13
C PHE A 284 -11.88 13.27 7.99
N ILE A 285 -13.05 12.74 7.63
CA ILE A 285 -14.28 12.89 8.42
C ILE A 285 -14.12 12.29 9.82
N SER A 286 -13.57 11.08 9.94
CA SER A 286 -13.34 10.43 11.23
C SER A 286 -12.37 11.24 12.12
N LEU A 287 -11.34 11.86 11.53
CA LEU A 287 -10.43 12.74 12.25
C LEU A 287 -11.12 14.00 12.78
N LEU A 288 -11.99 14.64 11.99
CA LEU A 288 -12.79 15.79 12.44
C LEU A 288 -13.72 15.42 13.60
N ILE A 289 -14.37 14.24 13.50
CA ILE A 289 -15.21 13.71 14.59
C ILE A 289 -14.38 13.49 15.86
N GLY A 290 -13.17 12.94 15.73
CA GLY A 290 -12.24 12.78 16.86
C GLY A 290 -11.86 14.12 17.51
N ALA A 291 -11.45 15.10 16.71
CA ALA A 291 -11.08 16.44 17.19
C ALA A 291 -12.24 17.12 17.94
N PHE A 292 -13.45 17.06 17.39
CA PHE A 292 -14.65 17.58 18.02
C PHE A 292 -14.95 16.86 19.35
N THR A 293 -14.89 15.53 19.34
CA THR A 293 -15.19 14.69 20.52
C THR A 293 -14.20 14.95 21.65
N ALA A 294 -12.90 15.08 21.35
CA ALA A 294 -11.90 15.42 22.35
C ALA A 294 -12.15 16.80 22.98
N SER A 295 -12.46 17.79 22.14
CA SER A 295 -12.76 19.16 22.58
C SER A 295 -13.97 19.19 23.53
N TYR A 296 -15.05 18.50 23.15
CA TYR A 296 -16.25 18.38 23.98
C TYR A 296 -15.98 17.62 25.28
N ALA A 297 -15.32 16.45 25.22
CA ALA A 297 -15.03 15.66 26.40
C ALA A 297 -14.11 16.39 27.40
N ALA A 298 -13.18 17.22 26.91
CA ALA A 298 -12.35 18.05 27.77
C ALA A 298 -13.14 19.10 28.55
N THR A 299 -14.16 19.73 27.95
CA THR A 299 -15.05 20.63 28.71
C THR A 299 -15.76 19.92 29.84
N TYR A 300 -16.22 18.69 29.62
CA TYR A 300 -16.87 17.90 30.66
C TYR A 300 -15.88 17.51 31.77
N GLY A 301 -14.67 17.07 31.41
CA GLY A 301 -13.63 16.73 32.38
C GLY A 301 -13.14 17.93 33.21
N GLY A 302 -13.04 19.10 32.56
CA GLY A 302 -12.69 20.36 33.20
C GLY A 302 -13.77 20.85 34.17
N GLN A 303 -15.04 20.81 33.77
CA GLN A 303 -16.18 21.16 34.65
C GLN A 303 -16.20 20.32 35.92
N GLN A 304 -16.08 18.99 35.82
CA GLN A 304 -16.07 18.10 36.98
C GLN A 304 -14.95 18.42 38.00
N ARG A 305 -13.90 19.12 37.56
CA ARG A 305 -12.72 19.47 38.35
C ARG A 305 -12.82 20.82 39.02
N ASP A 306 -13.64 21.68 38.43
CA ASP A 306 -13.92 22.99 38.97
C ASP A 306 -15.08 22.96 39.98
N LEU A 307 -15.96 21.94 39.90
CA LEU A 307 -16.89 21.52 40.97
C LEU A 307 -16.13 21.12 42.25
#